data_AF-A0A9D6U528-F1
#
_entry.id   AF-A0A9D6U528-F1
#
_cell.length_a   1.000
_cell.length_b   1.000
_cell.length_c   1.000
_cell.angle_alpha   90.00
_cell.angle_beta   90.00
_cell.angle_gamma   90.00
#
_symmetry.space_group_name_H-M   'P 1'
#
loop_
_entity.id
_entity.type
_entity.pdbx_description
1 polymer ?
#
loop_
_entity_poly.entity_id
_entity_poly.type
_entity_poly.pdbx_seq_one_letter_code
_entity_poly.pdbx_strand_id
1 'polypeptide(L)'
;MSSLIKYSLLFGIVPSLFLFSISKETGASKMKNKTPVAACTQEDDQKLAAAICQYLSANDSLNKKYLEPLKNYSTEKVESFIASEQFTAYRLRQNKDSVFTGVVHETITVAGKDTIKDKEYAYTGIVPANYNADKQYSLIIHLHGMGRTGDKYIDTWQKVFEETKADNYILICPTYPESNWSSKTGERIALTLMKKIKTIYNINDTRIFLTGMSRGGGGTYNISKFHTDLFAGIAPISGATDFENKALLLENFVPVPVYIIHGSKDNFVPVEYARNVYKKLQDLKCDVTYIEHDKVYEKMPSIGGHFYPTELLSDLVKWFDTKKRKGLPTKLFIYQTKNHHDRIYWLNAETLSKDTASIEGEIKNNRVEIKTDGVKQIKIFLNKELINFSQPVYFIVNNKEISKKTLKPDVGILIKNYKKHIDKEMLFTAEVVLDL
;
A
#
# COMPACT_ATOMS: atom_id res chain seq x y z
N MET A 1 -11.72 38.78 19.23
CA MET A 1 -10.54 39.60 18.90
C MET A 1 -9.33 38.91 19.51
N SER A 2 -8.79 37.87 18.85
CA SER A 2 -7.77 37.89 17.78
C SER A 2 -6.34 37.92 18.33
N SER A 3 -5.71 36.74 18.37
CA SER A 3 -4.25 36.62 18.21
C SER A 3 -3.92 35.31 17.49
N LEU A 4 -4.16 35.28 16.18
CA LEU A 4 -3.46 34.39 15.26
C LEU A 4 -2.02 34.91 15.14
N ILE A 5 -1.03 34.12 15.55
CA ILE A 5 0.37 34.36 15.21
C ILE A 5 0.71 33.48 14.00
N LYS A 6 0.99 34.17 12.89
CA LYS A 6 1.45 33.64 11.61
C LYS A 6 2.89 33.13 11.76
N TYR A 7 3.18 31.91 11.31
CA TYR A 7 4.54 31.50 10.94
C TYR A 7 4.71 31.68 9.43
N SER A 8 5.45 32.72 9.05
CA SER A 8 5.91 32.96 7.68
C SER A 8 7.42 32.77 7.59
N LEU A 9 7.81 31.94 6.62
CA LEU A 9 9.04 31.95 5.81
C LEU A 9 10.27 32.70 6.34
N LEU A 10 11.37 31.94 6.52
CA LEU A 10 12.71 32.44 6.22
C LEU A 10 13.42 31.46 5.29
N PHE A 11 13.55 31.91 4.04
CA PHE A 11 14.47 31.38 3.04
C PHE A 11 15.89 31.81 3.39
N GLY A 12 16.79 30.84 3.56
CA GLY A 12 18.23 31.04 3.48
C GLY A 12 18.75 30.25 2.28
N ILE A 13 19.05 30.96 1.20
CA ILE A 13 19.75 30.43 0.02
C ILE A 13 21.18 30.11 0.46
N VAL A 14 21.60 28.85 0.33
CA VAL A 14 23.03 28.48 0.34
C VAL A 14 23.33 27.78 -0.97
N PRO A 15 24.37 28.18 -1.73
CA PRO A 15 24.57 27.71 -3.09
C PRO A 15 25.04 26.25 -3.13
N SER A 16 24.48 25.53 -4.08
CA SER A 16 24.92 24.23 -4.58
C SER A 16 26.35 24.28 -5.12
N LEU A 17 27.26 23.45 -4.62
CA LEU A 17 28.43 23.00 -5.38
C LEU A 17 28.97 21.68 -4.78
N PHE A 18 29.50 20.84 -5.66
CA PHE A 18 30.01 19.46 -5.48
C PHE A 18 29.00 18.31 -5.63
N LEU A 19 28.59 18.10 -6.89
CA LEU A 19 28.38 16.77 -7.44
C LEU A 19 29.75 16.10 -7.62
N PHE A 20 30.17 15.30 -6.63
CA PHE A 20 31.15 14.24 -6.90
C PHE A 20 30.37 12.97 -7.25
N SER A 21 30.46 12.57 -8.52
CA SER A 21 30.10 11.23 -8.94
C SER A 21 31.13 10.28 -8.32
N ILE A 22 30.72 9.52 -7.32
CA ILE A 22 31.44 8.34 -6.86
C ILE A 22 30.53 7.16 -7.21
N SER A 23 30.74 6.59 -8.39
CA SER A 23 30.29 5.24 -8.70
C SER A 23 31.12 4.27 -7.86
N LYS A 24 30.65 3.94 -6.66
CA LYS A 24 31.02 2.66 -6.06
C LYS A 24 30.13 1.60 -6.71
N GLU A 25 30.71 0.81 -7.60
CA GLU A 25 30.13 -0.46 -8.04
C GLU A 25 29.70 -1.24 -6.79
N THR A 26 28.40 -1.38 -6.60
CA THR A 26 27.82 -2.16 -5.51
C THR A 26 26.74 -3.08 -6.09
N GLY A 27 27.11 -4.36 -6.20
CA GLY A 27 26.27 -5.52 -5.86
C GLY A 27 25.04 -5.89 -6.69
N ALA A 28 24.50 -5.02 -7.55
CA ALA A 28 23.33 -5.39 -8.36
C ALA A 28 23.75 -6.36 -9.47
N SER A 29 23.31 -7.61 -9.38
CA SER A 29 23.46 -8.57 -10.47
C SER A 29 22.13 -8.77 -11.20
N LYS A 30 22.16 -8.63 -12.53
CA LYS A 30 21.05 -9.13 -13.36
C LYS A 30 20.96 -10.63 -13.15
N MET A 31 19.74 -11.12 -12.96
CA MET A 31 19.49 -12.55 -12.82
C MET A 31 20.14 -13.32 -13.99
N LYS A 32 21.13 -14.16 -13.70
CA LYS A 32 21.65 -15.13 -14.68
C LYS A 32 20.60 -16.23 -14.81
N ASN A 33 19.89 -16.26 -15.94
CA ASN A 33 18.86 -17.25 -16.28
C ASN A 33 19.22 -18.65 -15.78
N LYS A 34 18.50 -19.18 -14.78
CA LYS A 34 18.44 -20.61 -14.47
C LYS A 34 17.30 -20.98 -13.52
N THR A 35 16.07 -20.58 -13.85
CA THR A 35 14.89 -21.40 -13.49
C THR A 35 13.87 -21.32 -14.62
N PRO A 36 13.62 -22.42 -15.36
CA PRO A 36 12.51 -22.46 -16.30
C PRO A 36 11.21 -22.53 -15.50
N VAL A 37 10.61 -21.37 -15.25
CA VAL A 37 9.23 -21.33 -14.76
C VAL A 37 8.34 -21.91 -15.86
N ALA A 38 7.43 -22.83 -15.52
CA ALA A 38 6.57 -23.53 -16.47
C ALA A 38 5.97 -22.56 -17.52
N ALA A 39 6.25 -22.81 -18.79
CA ALA A 39 5.69 -22.02 -19.88
C ALA A 39 4.16 -22.18 -19.88
N CYS A 40 3.45 -21.11 -20.24
CA CYS A 40 2.03 -21.23 -20.54
C CYS A 40 1.91 -22.12 -21.79
N THR A 41 1.44 -23.37 -21.65
CA THR A 41 1.62 -24.41 -22.68
C THR A 41 0.50 -24.43 -23.73
N GLN A 42 -0.68 -23.89 -23.43
CA GLN A 42 -1.80 -23.82 -24.37
C GLN A 42 -1.80 -22.48 -25.13
N GLU A 43 -2.00 -22.52 -26.45
CA GLU A 43 -2.03 -21.33 -27.31
C GLU A 43 -3.08 -20.29 -26.84
N ASP A 44 -4.24 -20.76 -26.39
CA ASP A 44 -5.31 -19.88 -25.91
C ASP A 44 -4.95 -19.17 -24.59
N ASP A 45 -4.28 -19.85 -23.66
CA ASP A 45 -3.82 -19.25 -22.42
C ASP A 45 -2.68 -18.24 -22.66
N GLN A 46 -1.84 -18.44 -23.69
CA GLN A 46 -0.85 -17.45 -24.11
C GLN A 46 -1.53 -16.18 -24.65
N LYS A 47 -2.58 -16.33 -25.48
CA LYS A 47 -3.37 -15.20 -25.99
C LYS A 47 -4.05 -14.44 -24.86
N LEU A 48 -4.67 -15.16 -23.91
CA LEU A 48 -5.29 -14.56 -22.73
C LEU A 48 -4.27 -13.81 -21.87
N ALA A 49 -3.11 -14.41 -21.59
CA ALA A 49 -2.05 -13.76 -20.82
C ALA A 49 -1.52 -12.49 -21.49
N ALA A 50 -1.32 -12.53 -22.81
CA ALA A 50 -0.91 -11.36 -23.59
C ALA A 50 -1.96 -10.25 -23.53
N ALA A 51 -3.24 -10.57 -23.71
CA ALA A 51 -4.34 -9.61 -23.64
C ALA A 51 -4.44 -8.95 -22.25
N ILE A 52 -4.33 -9.73 -21.18
CA ILE A 52 -4.30 -9.22 -19.81
C ILE A 52 -3.11 -8.26 -19.62
N CYS A 53 -1.90 -8.68 -19.97
CA CYS A 53 -0.71 -7.84 -19.82
C CYS A 53 -0.79 -6.54 -20.63
N GLN A 54 -1.33 -6.59 -21.86
CA GLN A 54 -1.57 -5.38 -22.66
C GLN A 54 -2.54 -4.41 -21.96
N TYR A 55 -3.64 -4.92 -21.40
CA TYR A 55 -4.57 -4.09 -20.65
C TYR A 55 -3.91 -3.47 -19.41
N LEU A 56 -3.12 -4.23 -18.65
CA LEU A 56 -2.46 -3.76 -17.44
C LEU A 56 -1.45 -2.64 -17.72
N SER A 57 -0.71 -2.74 -18.83
CA SER A 57 0.30 -1.75 -19.25
C SER A 57 -0.26 -0.54 -19.99
N ALA A 58 -1.52 -0.60 -20.45
CA ALA A 58 -2.16 0.50 -21.17
C ALA A 58 -2.35 1.74 -20.28
N ASN A 59 -2.34 2.92 -20.89
CA ASN A 59 -2.90 4.12 -20.25
C ASN A 59 -4.44 4.10 -20.35
N ASP A 60 -5.10 5.04 -19.67
CA ASP A 60 -6.56 5.02 -19.56
C ASP A 60 -7.29 5.21 -20.90
N SER A 61 -6.71 5.96 -21.84
CA SER A 61 -7.31 6.16 -23.17
C SER A 61 -7.31 4.89 -24.03
N LEU A 62 -6.39 3.96 -23.77
CA LEU A 62 -6.28 2.68 -24.50
C LEU A 62 -7.01 1.53 -23.81
N ASN A 63 -7.52 1.70 -22.57
CA ASN A 63 -8.22 0.65 -21.83
C ASN A 63 -9.38 0.03 -22.64
N LYS A 64 -10.16 0.86 -23.37
CA LYS A 64 -11.28 0.35 -24.19
C LYS A 64 -10.79 -0.60 -25.29
N LYS A 65 -9.71 -0.24 -25.98
CA LYS A 65 -9.12 -1.05 -27.05
C LYS A 65 -8.63 -2.40 -26.54
N TYR A 66 -7.92 -2.39 -25.41
CA TYR A 66 -7.33 -3.62 -24.85
C TYR A 66 -8.32 -4.47 -24.02
N LEU A 67 -9.51 -3.94 -23.74
CA LEU A 67 -10.59 -4.72 -23.14
C LEU A 67 -11.29 -5.64 -24.14
N GLU A 68 -11.40 -5.24 -25.42
CA GLU A 68 -12.17 -6.02 -26.42
C GLU A 68 -11.71 -7.48 -26.55
N PRO A 69 -10.40 -7.81 -26.62
CA PRO A 69 -9.98 -9.22 -26.68
C PRO A 69 -10.38 -10.03 -25.45
N LEU A 70 -10.44 -9.41 -24.27
CA LEU A 70 -10.78 -10.08 -23.02
C LEU A 70 -12.28 -10.45 -22.93
N LYS A 71 -13.14 -9.74 -23.67
CA LYS A 71 -14.59 -10.03 -23.73
C LYS A 71 -14.91 -11.37 -24.43
N ASN A 72 -13.95 -11.94 -25.15
CA ASN A 72 -14.09 -13.27 -25.76
C ASN A 72 -13.98 -14.42 -24.74
N TYR A 73 -13.56 -14.11 -23.51
CA TYR A 73 -13.39 -15.08 -22.44
C TYR A 73 -14.49 -14.90 -21.39
N SER A 74 -14.93 -16.00 -20.77
CA SER A 74 -15.83 -15.91 -19.62
C SER A 74 -15.11 -15.21 -18.45
N THR A 75 -15.86 -14.43 -17.67
CA THR A 75 -15.32 -13.75 -16.48
C THR A 75 -14.63 -14.73 -15.52
N GLU A 76 -15.19 -15.93 -15.34
CA GLU A 76 -14.62 -16.97 -14.48
C GLU A 76 -13.29 -17.54 -15.00
N LYS A 77 -13.14 -17.67 -16.33
CA LYS A 77 -11.86 -18.05 -16.93
C LYS A 77 -10.80 -16.98 -16.69
N VAL A 78 -11.13 -15.71 -16.89
CA VAL A 78 -10.18 -14.61 -16.65
C VAL A 78 -9.82 -14.50 -15.16
N GLU A 79 -10.80 -14.62 -14.27
CA GLU A 79 -10.60 -14.58 -12.81
C GLU A 79 -9.65 -15.69 -12.34
N SER A 80 -9.97 -16.95 -12.68
CA SER A 80 -9.15 -18.11 -12.32
C SER A 80 -7.75 -18.04 -12.92
N PHE A 81 -7.62 -17.55 -14.15
CA PHE A 81 -6.33 -17.40 -14.81
C PHE A 81 -5.48 -16.30 -14.16
N ILE A 82 -6.04 -15.14 -13.79
CA ILE A 82 -5.32 -14.09 -13.06
C ILE A 82 -4.77 -14.62 -11.72
N ALA A 83 -5.56 -15.44 -11.02
CA ALA A 83 -5.17 -16.05 -9.76
C ALA A 83 -4.06 -17.12 -9.91
N SER A 84 -3.82 -17.62 -11.12
CA SER A 84 -2.98 -18.79 -11.34
C SER A 84 -1.47 -18.51 -11.32
N GLU A 85 -0.71 -19.56 -11.02
CA GLU A 85 0.75 -19.55 -11.14
C GLU A 85 1.19 -19.39 -12.61
N GLN A 86 0.43 -19.92 -13.58
CA GLN A 86 0.78 -19.79 -15.00
C GLN A 86 0.77 -18.34 -15.48
N PHE A 87 -0.25 -17.56 -15.10
CA PHE A 87 -0.29 -16.15 -15.45
C PHE A 87 0.80 -15.35 -14.74
N THR A 88 1.08 -15.69 -13.47
CA THR A 88 2.17 -15.08 -12.70
C THR A 88 3.52 -15.31 -13.38
N ALA A 89 3.81 -16.55 -13.75
CA ALA A 89 4.97 -16.95 -14.52
C ALA A 89 5.08 -16.17 -15.83
N TYR A 90 3.98 -16.06 -16.58
CA TYR A 90 3.94 -15.32 -17.83
C TYR A 90 4.31 -13.84 -17.62
N ARG A 91 3.64 -13.17 -16.67
CA ARG A 91 3.90 -11.76 -16.34
C ARG A 91 5.35 -11.52 -15.95
N LEU A 92 5.93 -12.37 -15.11
CA LEU A 92 7.31 -12.23 -14.64
C LEU A 92 8.31 -12.42 -15.79
N ARG A 93 8.07 -13.38 -16.71
CA ARG A 93 8.91 -13.56 -17.91
C ARG A 93 8.93 -12.34 -18.82
N GLN A 94 7.78 -11.65 -18.97
CA GLN A 94 7.72 -10.41 -19.76
C GLN A 94 8.52 -9.25 -19.12
N ASN A 95 8.79 -9.34 -17.82
CA ASN A 95 9.54 -8.34 -17.06
C ASN A 95 10.94 -8.81 -16.64
N LYS A 96 11.45 -9.90 -17.22
CA LYS A 96 12.73 -10.52 -16.81
C LYS A 96 13.91 -9.55 -16.83
N ASP A 97 13.92 -8.62 -17.79
CA ASP A 97 15.03 -7.67 -17.97
C ASP A 97 14.98 -6.53 -16.93
N SER A 98 13.88 -6.44 -16.17
CA SER A 98 13.65 -5.50 -15.07
C SER A 98 13.85 -6.14 -13.69
N VAL A 99 14.25 -7.41 -13.63
CA VAL A 99 14.45 -8.15 -12.37
C VAL A 99 15.92 -8.11 -11.97
N PHE A 100 16.18 -7.53 -10.81
CA PHE A 100 17.51 -7.40 -10.24
C PHE A 100 17.54 -8.05 -8.85
N THR A 101 18.69 -8.60 -8.48
CA THR A 101 18.90 -9.21 -7.15
C THR A 101 20.01 -8.50 -6.40
N GLY A 102 20.04 -8.65 -5.08
CA GLY A 102 20.95 -7.93 -4.19
C GLY A 102 20.42 -6.53 -3.86
N VAL A 103 21.34 -5.57 -3.68
CA VAL A 103 20.98 -4.17 -3.51
C VAL A 103 20.69 -3.57 -4.89
N VAL A 104 19.50 -3.00 -5.06
CA VAL A 104 19.03 -2.45 -6.34
C VAL A 104 18.82 -0.94 -6.22
N HIS A 105 19.33 -0.16 -7.17
CA HIS A 105 19.14 1.29 -7.24
C HIS A 105 18.46 1.64 -8.55
N GLU A 106 17.24 2.16 -8.47
CA GLU A 106 16.37 2.31 -9.63
C GLU A 106 15.49 3.55 -9.50
N THR A 107 14.82 3.92 -10.58
CA THR A 107 13.85 5.02 -10.58
C THR A 107 12.43 4.52 -10.82
N ILE A 108 11.46 5.33 -10.41
CA ILE A 108 10.07 5.17 -10.78
C ILE A 108 9.49 6.50 -11.25
N THR A 109 8.84 6.46 -12.41
CA THR A 109 8.04 7.56 -12.91
C THR A 109 6.70 7.55 -12.21
N VAL A 110 6.38 8.63 -11.51
CA VAL A 110 5.06 8.84 -10.91
C VAL A 110 4.34 9.86 -11.76
N ALA A 111 3.18 9.47 -12.27
CA ALA A 111 2.35 10.33 -13.09
C ALA A 111 1.98 11.61 -12.33
N GLY A 112 2.12 12.74 -13.02
CA GLY A 112 1.59 13.99 -12.52
C GLY A 112 0.06 13.98 -12.49
N LYS A 113 -0.54 14.88 -11.71
CA LYS A 113 -1.99 15.11 -11.75
C LYS A 113 -2.24 16.52 -12.24
N ASP A 114 -3.25 16.68 -13.09
CA ASP A 114 -3.67 17.95 -13.68
C ASP A 114 -2.54 18.61 -14.51
N THR A 115 -2.10 19.82 -14.16
CA THR A 115 -1.04 20.56 -14.87
C THR A 115 0.39 20.16 -14.48
N ILE A 116 0.54 19.23 -13.52
CA ILE A 116 1.84 18.77 -13.04
C ILE A 116 2.36 17.69 -13.99
N LYS A 117 3.61 17.82 -14.44
CA LYS A 117 4.28 16.81 -15.28
C LYS A 117 4.65 15.57 -14.46
N ASP A 118 4.79 14.44 -15.16
CA ASP A 118 5.38 13.22 -14.62
C ASP A 118 6.76 13.51 -14.02
N LYS A 119 7.07 12.87 -12.89
CA LYS A 119 8.33 13.04 -12.19
C LYS A 119 8.92 11.70 -11.80
N GLU A 120 10.23 11.58 -11.98
CA GLU A 120 10.99 10.41 -11.54
C GLU A 120 11.42 10.56 -10.08
N TYR A 121 11.33 9.46 -9.35
CA TYR A 121 11.80 9.33 -7.98
C TYR A 121 12.72 8.12 -7.87
N ALA A 122 13.86 8.28 -7.21
CA ALA A 122 14.74 7.16 -6.93
C ALA A 122 14.13 6.25 -5.85
N TYR A 123 14.46 4.96 -5.90
CA TYR A 123 14.28 4.05 -4.78
C TYR A 123 15.48 3.12 -4.70
N THR A 124 15.71 2.58 -3.50
CA THR A 124 16.71 1.53 -3.29
C THR A 124 16.04 0.34 -2.64
N GLY A 125 16.38 -0.88 -3.04
CA GLY A 125 15.76 -2.08 -2.51
C GLY A 125 16.78 -3.16 -2.15
N ILE A 126 16.33 -4.13 -1.36
CA ILE A 126 17.03 -5.38 -1.09
C ILE A 126 16.17 -6.49 -1.65
N VAL A 127 16.71 -7.22 -2.62
CA VAL A 127 16.10 -8.42 -3.17
C VAL A 127 17.02 -9.59 -2.84
N PRO A 128 16.50 -10.71 -2.28
CA PRO A 128 17.31 -11.87 -1.96
C PRO A 128 18.17 -12.31 -3.16
N ALA A 129 19.47 -12.56 -2.93
CA ALA A 129 20.39 -12.95 -4.00
C ALA A 129 19.97 -14.27 -4.68
N ASN A 130 19.27 -15.12 -3.94
CA ASN A 130 18.68 -16.39 -4.38
C ASN A 130 17.20 -16.26 -4.79
N TYR A 131 16.72 -15.05 -5.13
CA TYR A 131 15.33 -14.82 -5.52
C TYR A 131 14.88 -15.84 -6.58
N ASN A 132 13.78 -16.52 -6.28
CA ASN A 132 13.15 -17.52 -7.10
C ASN A 132 11.72 -17.09 -7.44
N ALA A 133 11.44 -16.84 -8.73
CA ALA A 133 10.14 -16.41 -9.21
C ALA A 133 8.99 -17.40 -8.92
N ASP A 134 9.28 -18.67 -8.63
CA ASP A 134 8.28 -19.68 -8.24
C ASP A 134 7.82 -19.53 -6.79
N LYS A 135 8.56 -18.77 -5.96
CA LYS A 135 8.21 -18.50 -4.57
C LYS A 135 7.59 -17.11 -4.44
N GLN A 136 6.59 -16.98 -3.58
CA GLN A 136 6.06 -15.67 -3.20
C GLN A 136 6.92 -15.05 -2.11
N TYR A 137 7.21 -13.75 -2.24
CA TYR A 137 7.97 -12.97 -1.26
C TYR A 137 7.07 -11.98 -0.54
N SER A 138 7.33 -11.74 0.74
CA SER A 138 6.72 -10.63 1.47
C SER A 138 7.37 -9.32 1.04
N LEU A 139 6.64 -8.21 1.08
CA LEU A 139 7.15 -6.89 0.69
C LEU A 139 7.16 -5.96 1.91
N ILE A 140 8.29 -5.32 2.18
CA ILE A 140 8.39 -4.21 3.14
C ILE A 140 8.66 -2.92 2.36
N ILE A 141 7.85 -1.90 2.60
CA ILE A 141 8.07 -0.54 2.09
C ILE A 141 8.52 0.33 3.26
N HIS A 142 9.73 0.88 3.18
CA HIS A 142 10.31 1.71 4.24
C HIS A 142 10.43 3.18 3.82
N LEU A 143 9.68 4.05 4.48
CA LEU A 143 9.65 5.50 4.22
C LEU A 143 10.72 6.23 5.05
N HIS A 144 11.57 7.04 4.42
CA HIS A 144 12.63 7.76 5.12
C HIS A 144 12.13 8.98 5.90
N GLY A 145 12.89 9.37 6.93
CA GLY A 145 12.69 10.61 7.68
C GLY A 145 13.21 11.86 6.95
N MET A 146 13.03 13.03 7.56
CA MET A 146 13.54 14.30 7.02
C MET A 146 15.07 14.27 6.92
N GLY A 147 15.63 14.84 5.84
CA GLY A 147 17.08 14.91 5.63
C GLY A 147 17.76 13.58 5.30
N ARG A 148 16.97 12.52 5.03
CA ARG A 148 17.46 11.20 4.62
C ARG A 148 16.93 10.85 3.23
N THR A 149 17.44 9.76 2.69
CA THR A 149 17.07 9.14 1.41
C THR A 149 16.91 7.63 1.62
N GLY A 150 16.27 6.94 0.67
CA GLY A 150 15.96 5.51 0.80
C GLY A 150 17.20 4.63 0.97
N ASP A 151 18.31 4.94 0.30
CA ASP A 151 19.59 4.21 0.39
C ASP A 151 20.18 4.21 1.81
N LYS A 152 19.86 5.20 2.65
CA LYS A 152 20.43 5.33 4.00
C LYS A 152 19.97 4.27 4.99
N TYR A 153 18.99 3.45 4.64
CA TYR A 153 18.47 2.38 5.49
C TYR A 153 18.96 1.00 5.07
N ILE A 154 19.62 0.88 3.91
CA ILE A 154 19.91 -0.42 3.30
C ILE A 154 20.89 -1.24 4.13
N ASP A 155 22.05 -0.68 4.52
CA ASP A 155 23.04 -1.40 5.32
C ASP A 155 22.44 -1.94 6.64
N THR A 156 21.56 -1.15 7.26
CA THR A 156 20.86 -1.58 8.49
C THR A 156 19.92 -2.74 8.21
N TRP A 157 19.07 -2.64 7.18
CA TRP A 157 18.14 -3.70 6.86
C TRP A 157 18.81 -4.96 6.34
N GLN A 158 19.93 -4.87 5.62
CA GLN A 158 20.72 -6.04 5.21
C GLN A 158 21.21 -6.80 6.45
N LYS A 159 21.81 -6.09 7.41
CA LYS A 159 22.25 -6.69 8.67
C LYS A 159 21.08 -7.35 9.42
N VAL A 160 19.95 -6.65 9.53
CA VAL A 160 18.74 -7.21 10.17
C VAL A 160 18.28 -8.48 9.46
N PHE A 161 18.19 -8.47 8.13
CA PHE A 161 17.78 -9.64 7.35
C PHE A 161 18.74 -10.81 7.47
N GLU A 162 20.04 -10.57 7.57
CA GLU A 162 21.05 -11.60 7.84
C GLU A 162 20.86 -12.20 9.24
N GLU A 163 20.71 -11.35 10.26
CA GLU A 163 20.50 -11.77 11.65
C GLU A 163 19.20 -12.58 11.84
N THR A 164 18.12 -12.18 11.18
CA THR A 164 16.81 -12.83 11.30
C THR A 164 16.58 -13.91 10.25
N LYS A 165 17.52 -14.13 9.32
CA LYS A 165 17.39 -15.05 8.17
C LYS A 165 16.14 -14.74 7.32
N ALA A 166 15.85 -13.46 7.10
CA ALA A 166 14.67 -12.98 6.38
C ALA A 166 14.82 -13.04 4.85
N ASP A 167 15.19 -14.21 4.31
CA ASP A 167 15.40 -14.42 2.87
C ASP A 167 14.09 -14.51 2.05
N ASN A 168 12.94 -14.43 2.73
CA ASN A 168 11.59 -14.42 2.18
C ASN A 168 11.00 -12.99 2.03
N TYR A 169 11.78 -11.94 2.28
CA TYR A 169 11.37 -10.54 2.14
C TYR A 169 12.07 -9.84 0.99
N ILE A 170 11.32 -8.97 0.31
CA ILE A 170 11.85 -7.90 -0.53
C ILE A 170 11.63 -6.58 0.22
N LEU A 171 12.67 -5.77 0.34
CA LEU A 171 12.59 -4.42 0.89
C LEU A 171 12.66 -3.39 -0.24
N ILE A 172 11.83 -2.35 -0.16
CA ILE A 172 11.97 -1.14 -0.98
C ILE A 172 11.92 0.13 -0.13
N CYS A 173 12.85 1.04 -0.40
CA CYS A 173 13.01 2.32 0.26
C CYS A 173 12.91 3.43 -0.79
N PRO A 174 11.72 4.01 -1.05
CA PRO A 174 11.59 5.15 -1.95
C PRO A 174 12.29 6.39 -1.39
N THR A 175 12.84 7.22 -2.28
CA THR A 175 13.39 8.54 -1.97
C THR A 175 12.42 9.62 -2.43
N TYR A 176 11.94 10.43 -1.49
CA TYR A 176 11.14 11.62 -1.75
C TYR A 176 11.84 12.83 -1.11
N PRO A 177 12.48 13.72 -1.88
CA PRO A 177 13.32 14.80 -1.34
C PRO A 177 12.62 15.68 -0.30
N GLU A 178 11.34 15.96 -0.50
CA GLU A 178 10.51 16.78 0.39
C GLU A 178 10.12 16.00 1.66
N SER A 179 10.23 14.67 1.66
CA SER A 179 9.87 13.72 2.74
C SER A 179 8.46 13.89 3.30
N ASN A 180 7.58 14.63 2.60
CA ASN A 180 6.20 14.85 3.01
C ASN A 180 5.31 13.66 2.61
N TRP A 181 5.55 12.51 3.23
CA TRP A 181 4.87 11.26 2.90
C TRP A 181 3.35 11.31 3.13
N SER A 182 2.88 12.17 4.03
CA SER A 182 1.45 12.42 4.26
C SER A 182 0.78 13.25 3.16
N SER A 183 1.54 13.77 2.19
CA SER A 183 0.99 14.44 1.02
C SER A 183 0.47 13.44 -0.02
N LYS A 184 -0.42 13.90 -0.90
CA LYS A 184 -0.86 13.13 -2.06
C LYS A 184 0.28 12.69 -2.98
N THR A 185 1.35 13.46 -3.07
CA THR A 185 2.54 13.06 -3.84
C THR A 185 3.28 11.92 -3.16
N GLY A 186 3.52 12.03 -1.84
CA GLY A 186 4.14 10.97 -1.04
C GLY A 186 3.36 9.65 -1.11
N GLU A 187 2.03 9.73 -0.93
CA GLU A 187 1.10 8.60 -1.10
C GLU A 187 1.24 7.97 -2.49
N ARG A 188 1.17 8.77 -3.56
CA ARG A 188 1.30 8.26 -4.93
C ARG A 188 2.65 7.59 -5.17
N ILE A 189 3.76 8.14 -4.67
CA ILE A 189 5.08 7.53 -4.82
C ILE A 189 5.09 6.13 -4.22
N ALA A 190 4.63 5.98 -2.96
CA ALA A 190 4.62 4.69 -2.27
C ALA A 190 3.71 3.66 -2.98
N LEU A 191 2.48 4.04 -3.35
CA LEU A 191 1.53 3.13 -3.98
C LEU A 191 1.91 2.76 -5.42
N THR A 192 2.47 3.70 -6.17
CA THR A 192 2.96 3.45 -7.54
C THR A 192 4.16 2.52 -7.51
N LEU A 193 5.07 2.72 -6.54
CA LEU A 193 6.21 1.84 -6.35
C LEU A 193 5.79 0.44 -5.94
N MET A 194 4.88 0.31 -4.97
CA MET A 194 4.30 -0.99 -4.59
C MET A 194 3.74 -1.72 -5.82
N LYS A 195 2.92 -1.03 -6.62
CA LYS A 195 2.35 -1.61 -7.85
C LYS A 195 3.45 -2.04 -8.83
N LYS A 196 4.48 -1.21 -9.08
CA LYS A 196 5.63 -1.58 -9.92
C LYS A 196 6.31 -2.86 -9.41
N ILE A 197 6.63 -2.92 -8.12
CA ILE A 197 7.28 -4.11 -7.52
C ILE A 197 6.42 -5.36 -7.69
N LYS A 198 5.11 -5.26 -7.47
CA LYS A 198 4.17 -6.37 -7.71
C LYS A 198 4.13 -6.83 -9.17
N THR A 199 4.43 -5.95 -10.14
CA THR A 199 4.49 -6.32 -11.57
C THR A 199 5.78 -7.00 -11.99
N ILE A 200 6.89 -6.81 -11.27
CA ILE A 200 8.21 -7.36 -11.64
C ILE A 200 8.68 -8.50 -10.73
N TYR A 201 8.18 -8.61 -9.50
CA TYR A 201 8.46 -9.70 -8.56
C TYR A 201 7.20 -10.51 -8.21
N ASN A 202 7.38 -11.75 -7.77
CA ASN A 202 6.31 -12.60 -7.25
C ASN A 202 6.04 -12.23 -5.78
N ILE A 203 5.20 -11.22 -5.56
CA ILE A 203 4.86 -10.73 -4.22
C ILE A 203 3.64 -11.46 -3.68
N ASN A 204 3.66 -11.80 -2.40
CA ASN A 204 2.49 -12.26 -1.67
C ASN A 204 1.58 -11.07 -1.32
N ASP A 205 0.42 -10.96 -1.98
CA ASP A 205 -0.56 -9.88 -1.81
C ASP A 205 -1.14 -9.78 -0.38
N THR A 206 -0.97 -10.83 0.43
CA THR A 206 -1.41 -10.87 1.83
C THR A 206 -0.28 -10.56 2.82
N ARG A 207 0.93 -10.26 2.35
CA ARG A 207 2.13 -10.01 3.20
C ARG A 207 2.92 -8.79 2.71
N ILE A 208 2.22 -7.67 2.58
CA ILE A 208 2.81 -6.36 2.29
C ILE A 208 2.78 -5.51 3.56
N PHE A 209 3.90 -4.90 3.91
CA PHE A 209 4.09 -4.12 5.14
C PHE A 209 4.55 -2.70 4.81
N LEU A 210 4.10 -1.74 5.61
CA LEU A 210 4.52 -0.34 5.51
C LEU A 210 5.16 0.09 6.83
N THR A 211 6.36 0.65 6.76
CA THR A 211 7.12 1.13 7.91
C THR A 211 7.84 2.42 7.55
N GLY A 212 8.31 3.16 8.54
CA GLY A 212 9.13 4.33 8.31
C GLY A 212 9.40 5.12 9.56
N MET A 213 10.40 6.00 9.49
CA MET A 213 10.86 6.79 10.63
C MET A 213 10.46 8.27 10.51
N SER A 214 10.06 8.91 11.61
CA SER A 214 9.83 10.36 11.69
C SER A 214 8.74 10.79 10.70
N ARG A 215 9.04 11.67 9.72
CA ARG A 215 8.13 11.95 8.60
C ARG A 215 7.68 10.69 7.85
N GLY A 216 8.54 9.68 7.74
CA GLY A 216 8.18 8.36 7.21
C GLY A 216 7.27 7.56 8.13
N GLY A 217 7.39 7.72 9.45
CA GLY A 217 6.46 7.14 10.43
C GLY A 217 5.09 7.80 10.36
N GLY A 218 5.05 9.14 10.23
CA GLY A 218 3.81 9.86 9.95
C GLY A 218 3.18 9.49 8.61
N GLY A 219 4.00 9.30 7.57
CA GLY A 219 3.58 8.76 6.28
C GLY A 219 3.00 7.35 6.39
N THR A 220 3.61 6.50 7.22
CA THR A 220 3.14 5.14 7.49
C THR A 220 1.72 5.16 8.02
N TYR A 221 1.42 5.97 9.03
CA TYR A 221 0.04 6.18 9.51
C TYR A 221 -0.88 6.76 8.44
N ASN A 222 -0.45 7.84 7.77
CA ASN A 222 -1.33 8.62 6.91
C ASN A 222 -1.70 7.91 5.59
N ILE A 223 -0.78 7.15 5.01
CA ILE A 223 -1.07 6.35 3.81
C ILE A 223 -1.96 5.17 4.23
N SER A 224 -1.53 4.38 5.21
CA SER A 224 -2.21 3.13 5.52
C SER A 224 -3.65 3.31 6.00
N LYS A 225 -3.99 4.37 6.74
CA LYS A 225 -5.38 4.61 7.19
C LYS A 225 -6.39 4.81 6.05
N PHE A 226 -5.93 5.12 4.83
CA PHE A 226 -6.78 5.25 3.65
C PHE A 226 -6.62 4.10 2.64
N HIS A 227 -5.75 3.12 2.96
CA HIS A 227 -5.40 1.98 2.10
C HIS A 227 -5.26 0.72 2.96
N THR A 228 -6.19 0.53 3.90
CA THR A 228 -6.13 -0.51 4.94
C THR A 228 -6.32 -1.91 4.38
N ASP A 229 -6.76 -2.00 3.12
CA ASP A 229 -6.90 -3.19 2.32
C ASP A 229 -5.60 -3.62 1.61
N LEU A 230 -4.51 -2.85 1.72
CA LEU A 230 -3.24 -3.15 1.04
C LEU A 230 -2.17 -3.74 1.97
N PHE A 231 -2.32 -3.62 3.29
CA PHE A 231 -1.26 -3.95 4.24
C PHE A 231 -1.63 -5.09 5.19
N ALA A 232 -0.69 -6.01 5.40
CA ALA A 232 -0.76 -7.07 6.39
C ALA A 232 -0.44 -6.58 7.81
N GLY A 233 0.26 -5.44 7.91
CA GLY A 233 0.57 -4.74 9.13
C GLY A 233 1.40 -3.49 8.83
N ILE A 234 1.40 -2.55 9.77
CA ILE A 234 2.18 -1.30 9.66
C ILE A 234 3.06 -1.10 10.87
N ALA A 235 4.21 -0.46 10.68
CA ALA A 235 5.18 -0.19 11.74
C ALA A 235 5.70 1.26 11.72
N PRO A 236 4.94 2.21 12.27
CA PRO A 236 5.39 3.59 12.40
C PRO A 236 6.45 3.74 13.49
N ILE A 237 7.58 4.37 13.16
CA ILE A 237 8.71 4.61 14.07
C ILE A 237 8.89 6.11 14.30
N SER A 238 8.84 6.56 15.55
CA SER A 238 8.96 7.98 15.95
C SER A 238 8.07 8.93 15.11
N GLY A 239 6.87 8.46 14.76
CA GLY A 239 5.95 9.13 13.83
C GLY A 239 4.72 9.70 14.54
N ALA A 240 3.98 10.54 13.82
CA ALA A 240 2.74 11.15 14.28
C ALA A 240 1.62 10.99 13.25
N THR A 241 0.40 10.74 13.70
CA THR A 241 -0.78 10.73 12.82
C THR A 241 -1.10 12.12 12.28
N ASP A 242 -0.88 13.12 13.12
CA ASP A 242 -1.10 14.55 12.88
C ASP A 242 -0.27 15.36 13.89
N PHE A 243 0.01 16.63 13.57
CA PHE A 243 0.83 17.49 14.44
C PHE A 243 0.04 18.11 15.60
N GLU A 244 -1.28 17.92 15.64
CA GLU A 244 -2.16 18.42 16.69
C GLU A 244 -2.43 17.37 17.78
N ASN A 245 -1.80 16.18 17.68
CA ASN A 245 -2.02 15.03 18.55
C ASN A 245 -3.51 14.63 18.68
N LYS A 246 -4.29 14.83 17.63
CA LYS A 246 -5.71 14.50 17.62
C LYS A 246 -5.96 13.03 17.37
N ALA A 247 -5.02 12.30 16.78
CA ALA A 247 -5.13 10.88 16.49
C ALA A 247 -6.45 10.57 15.76
N LEU A 248 -6.61 11.20 14.59
CA LEU A 248 -7.82 11.20 13.78
C LEU A 248 -7.91 9.97 12.88
N LEU A 249 -9.14 9.45 12.72
CA LEU A 249 -9.49 8.38 11.77
C LEU A 249 -8.79 7.04 12.08
N LEU A 250 -8.50 6.77 13.35
CA LEU A 250 -7.83 5.53 13.77
C LEU A 250 -8.74 4.30 13.69
N GLU A 251 -10.04 4.52 13.61
CA GLU A 251 -11.04 3.46 13.44
C GLU A 251 -10.85 2.71 12.12
N ASN A 252 -10.21 3.35 11.13
CA ASN A 252 -9.80 2.68 9.90
C ASN A 252 -8.75 1.59 10.15
N PHE A 253 -8.02 1.59 11.28
CA PHE A 253 -7.01 0.57 11.59
C PHE A 253 -7.57 -0.71 12.20
N VAL A 254 -8.87 -0.80 12.48
CA VAL A 254 -9.49 -2.04 13.00
C VAL A 254 -9.07 -3.31 12.23
N PRO A 255 -9.02 -3.33 10.88
CA PRO A 255 -8.58 -4.51 10.13
C PRO A 255 -7.05 -4.68 10.00
N VAL A 256 -6.22 -3.72 10.44
CA VAL A 256 -4.77 -3.71 10.18
C VAL A 256 -3.96 -3.73 11.49
N PRO A 257 -3.12 -4.75 11.70
CA PRO A 257 -2.18 -4.76 12.82
C PRO A 257 -1.20 -3.57 12.82
N VAL A 258 -0.95 -2.97 13.98
CA VAL A 258 -0.09 -1.79 14.14
C VAL A 258 1.04 -2.08 15.13
N TYR A 259 2.30 -1.87 14.74
CA TYR A 259 3.49 -2.01 15.60
C TYR A 259 4.18 -0.66 15.80
N ILE A 260 3.91 0.00 16.91
CA ILE A 260 4.40 1.35 17.20
C ILE A 260 5.75 1.27 17.90
N ILE A 261 6.76 1.99 17.40
CA ILE A 261 8.05 2.17 18.09
C ILE A 261 8.28 3.66 18.35
N HIS A 262 8.57 4.05 19.59
CA HIS A 262 8.82 5.46 19.92
C HIS A 262 9.81 5.62 21.07
N GLY A 263 10.66 6.65 21.01
CA GLY A 263 11.57 6.99 22.10
C GLY A 263 10.89 7.87 23.16
N SER A 264 11.00 7.51 24.44
CA SER A 264 10.39 8.27 25.55
C SER A 264 10.98 9.65 25.76
N LYS A 265 12.21 9.87 25.26
CA LYS A 265 12.95 11.13 25.31
C LYS A 265 13.03 11.82 23.94
N ASP A 266 12.11 11.54 23.03
CA ASP A 266 12.09 12.13 21.68
C ASP A 266 11.86 13.65 21.74
N ASN A 267 12.84 14.43 21.29
CA ASN A 267 12.81 15.90 21.35
C ASN A 267 12.15 16.56 20.12
N PHE A 268 11.75 15.79 19.11
CA PHE A 268 11.13 16.33 17.89
C PHE A 268 9.67 15.91 17.72
N VAL A 269 9.35 14.67 18.04
CA VAL A 269 7.99 14.12 18.01
C VAL A 269 7.67 13.61 19.41
N PRO A 270 6.92 14.39 20.23
CA PRO A 270 6.65 14.02 21.61
C PRO A 270 6.07 12.60 21.72
N VAL A 271 6.60 11.79 22.65
CA VAL A 271 6.15 10.40 22.86
C VAL A 271 4.65 10.29 23.17
N GLU A 272 4.05 11.34 23.72
CA GLU A 272 2.60 11.43 23.96
C GLU A 272 1.76 11.20 22.70
N TYR A 273 2.32 11.45 21.51
CA TYR A 273 1.62 11.21 20.25
C TYR A 273 1.45 9.71 20.02
N ALA A 274 2.51 8.92 20.27
CA ALA A 274 2.44 7.47 20.20
C ALA A 274 1.57 6.88 21.32
N ARG A 275 1.70 7.39 22.55
CA ARG A 275 0.88 6.93 23.69
C ARG A 275 -0.62 7.15 23.46
N ASN A 276 -0.99 8.30 22.90
CA ASN A 276 -2.38 8.60 22.56
C ASN A 276 -2.92 7.70 21.45
N VAL A 277 -2.14 7.48 20.38
CA VAL A 277 -2.50 6.54 19.32
C VAL A 277 -2.67 5.13 19.87
N TYR A 278 -1.71 4.64 20.66
CA TYR A 278 -1.77 3.33 21.28
C TYR A 278 -3.04 3.16 22.12
N LYS A 279 -3.32 4.11 23.03
CA LYS A 279 -4.52 4.09 23.88
C LYS A 279 -5.79 3.99 23.04
N LYS A 280 -5.94 4.84 22.01
CA LYS A 280 -7.12 4.81 21.13
C LYS A 280 -7.25 3.50 20.36
N LEU A 281 -6.16 2.95 19.86
CA LEU A 281 -6.18 1.65 19.18
C LEU A 281 -6.55 0.51 20.13
N GLN A 282 -6.14 0.57 21.41
CA GLN A 282 -6.60 -0.37 22.43
C GLN A 282 -8.11 -0.23 22.70
N ASP A 283 -8.62 1.00 22.84
CA ASP A 283 -10.05 1.27 23.05
C ASP A 283 -10.90 0.74 21.88
N LEU A 284 -10.37 0.84 20.65
CA LEU A 284 -10.96 0.30 19.43
C LEU A 284 -10.76 -1.21 19.25
N LYS A 285 -10.03 -1.87 20.16
CA LYS A 285 -9.69 -3.30 20.13
C LYS A 285 -8.92 -3.71 18.87
N CYS A 286 -8.10 -2.81 18.32
CA CYS A 286 -7.20 -3.11 17.23
C CYS A 286 -6.07 -4.05 17.71
N ASP A 287 -5.49 -4.82 16.79
CA ASP A 287 -4.24 -5.57 17.03
C ASP A 287 -3.08 -4.56 17.05
N VAL A 288 -2.73 -4.07 18.24
CA VAL A 288 -1.68 -3.07 18.42
C VAL A 288 -0.59 -3.56 19.36
N THR A 289 0.66 -3.42 18.94
CA THR A 289 1.86 -3.61 19.76
C THR A 289 2.56 -2.27 19.91
N TYR A 290 2.97 -1.91 21.12
CA TYR A 290 3.67 -0.66 21.40
C TYR A 290 4.99 -0.91 22.12
N ILE A 291 6.07 -0.41 21.54
CA ILE A 291 7.42 -0.45 22.08
C ILE A 291 7.88 0.97 22.35
N GLU A 292 8.05 1.30 23.63
CA GLU A 292 8.65 2.55 24.08
C GLU A 292 10.08 2.26 24.58
N HIS A 293 11.08 3.03 24.11
CA HIS A 293 12.46 2.90 24.58
C HIS A 293 12.96 4.19 25.23
N ASP A 294 13.83 4.09 26.23
CA ASP A 294 14.33 5.22 27.03
C ASP A 294 15.72 5.74 26.61
N LYS A 295 16.26 5.14 25.55
CA LYS A 295 17.56 5.50 24.97
C LYS A 295 17.59 6.90 24.39
N VAL A 296 18.78 7.49 24.40
CA VAL A 296 19.10 8.78 23.78
C VAL A 296 20.22 8.56 22.79
N TYR A 297 20.20 9.29 21.68
CA TYR A 297 21.30 9.24 20.73
C TYR A 297 22.53 9.98 21.27
N GLU A 298 23.47 9.22 21.82
CA GLU A 298 24.66 9.73 22.53
C GLU A 298 25.49 10.72 21.69
N LYS A 299 25.58 10.49 20.37
CA LYS A 299 26.37 11.34 19.46
C LYS A 299 25.74 12.71 19.20
N MET A 300 24.44 12.88 19.47
CA MET A 300 23.76 14.17 19.33
C MET A 300 22.61 14.27 20.36
N PRO A 301 22.91 14.57 21.64
CA PRO A 301 21.93 14.54 22.71
C PRO A 301 20.70 15.44 22.48
N SER A 302 20.84 16.49 21.66
CA SER A 302 19.74 17.39 21.29
C SER A 302 18.59 16.69 20.57
N ILE A 303 18.80 15.53 19.93
CA ILE A 303 17.70 14.76 19.32
C ILE A 303 16.97 13.87 20.31
N GLY A 304 17.55 13.66 21.50
CA GLY A 304 16.97 12.79 22.51
C GLY A 304 16.79 11.36 21.97
N GLY A 305 15.58 10.83 22.12
CA GLY A 305 15.14 9.52 21.63
C GLY A 305 14.72 9.49 20.15
N HIS A 306 14.88 10.58 19.38
CA HIS A 306 14.46 10.65 17.98
C HIS A 306 15.52 10.07 17.02
N PHE A 307 15.78 8.76 17.10
CA PHE A 307 16.72 8.07 16.23
C PHE A 307 16.13 6.79 15.68
N TYR A 308 16.77 6.21 14.67
CA TYR A 308 16.33 4.95 14.09
C TYR A 308 16.81 3.80 14.99
N PRO A 309 15.91 3.08 15.69
CA PRO A 309 16.30 2.13 16.73
C PRO A 309 16.65 0.77 16.10
N THR A 310 17.87 0.67 15.58
CA THR A 310 18.31 -0.48 14.78
C THR A 310 18.23 -1.81 15.54
N GLU A 311 18.43 -1.78 16.85
CA GLU A 311 18.35 -2.94 17.73
C GLU A 311 16.93 -3.52 17.90
N LEU A 312 15.89 -2.76 17.57
CA LEU A 312 14.50 -3.20 17.68
C LEU A 312 13.96 -3.80 16.38
N LEU A 313 14.72 -3.68 15.28
CA LEU A 313 14.25 -4.10 13.96
C LEU A 313 14.19 -5.61 13.79
N SER A 314 15.06 -6.36 14.47
CA SER A 314 15.02 -7.83 14.42
C SER A 314 13.74 -8.39 15.03
N ASP A 315 13.23 -7.78 16.10
CA ASP A 315 11.92 -8.14 16.67
C ASP A 315 10.75 -7.65 15.82
N LEU A 316 10.91 -6.51 15.13
CA LEU A 316 9.92 -6.05 14.15
C LEU A 316 9.78 -7.04 12.97
N VAL A 317 10.89 -7.60 12.47
CA VAL A 317 10.84 -8.63 11.41
C VAL A 317 10.14 -9.89 11.91
N LYS A 318 10.45 -10.36 13.12
CA LYS A 318 9.71 -11.49 13.74
C LYS A 318 8.23 -11.18 13.87
N TRP A 319 7.86 -9.94 14.18
CA TRP A 319 6.46 -9.53 14.21
C TRP A 319 5.83 -9.61 12.81
N PHE A 320 6.49 -9.10 11.76
CA PHE A 320 6.02 -9.27 10.38
C PHE A 320 5.80 -10.74 9.99
N ASP A 321 6.63 -11.66 10.48
CA ASP A 321 6.47 -13.10 10.22
C ASP A 321 5.10 -13.62 10.68
N THR A 322 4.59 -13.11 11.80
CA THR A 322 3.29 -13.50 12.37
C THR A 322 2.08 -12.89 11.67
N LYS A 323 2.28 -11.89 10.79
CA LYS A 323 1.19 -11.10 10.23
C LYS A 323 0.85 -11.51 8.79
N LYS A 324 -0.44 -11.52 8.51
CA LYS A 324 -1.02 -11.74 7.19
C LYS A 324 -2.29 -10.90 7.10
N ARG A 325 -2.48 -10.19 5.98
CA ARG A 325 -3.75 -9.50 5.69
C ARG A 325 -4.85 -10.56 5.69
N LYS A 326 -5.88 -10.34 6.51
CA LYS A 326 -7.05 -11.21 6.53
C LYS A 326 -7.76 -11.09 5.18
N GLY A 327 -8.44 -12.15 4.75
CA GLY A 327 -9.21 -12.15 3.49
C GLY A 327 -10.29 -11.07 3.46
N LEU A 328 -11.11 -11.05 2.40
CA LEU A 328 -12.14 -10.02 2.24
C LEU A 328 -13.10 -9.98 3.45
N PRO A 329 -13.08 -8.91 4.26
CA PRO A 329 -13.95 -8.83 5.42
C PRO A 329 -15.39 -8.59 4.95
N THR A 330 -16.35 -9.28 5.56
CA THR A 330 -17.77 -9.04 5.27
C THR A 330 -18.31 -7.81 5.99
N LYS A 331 -17.66 -7.36 7.06
CA LYS A 331 -18.00 -6.16 7.81
C LYS A 331 -16.85 -5.16 7.79
N LEU A 332 -17.17 -3.90 7.52
CA LEU A 332 -16.23 -2.80 7.40
C LEU A 332 -16.75 -1.58 8.13
N PHE A 333 -15.81 -0.81 8.67
CA PHE A 333 -16.05 0.52 9.15
C PHE A 333 -14.98 1.44 8.60
N ILE A 334 -15.40 2.47 7.88
CA ILE A 334 -14.51 3.35 7.12
C ILE A 334 -14.91 4.79 7.36
N TYR A 335 -13.95 5.60 7.78
CA TYR A 335 -14.00 7.04 7.65
C TYR A 335 -13.24 7.52 6.42
N GLN A 336 -13.88 8.40 5.65
CA GLN A 336 -13.28 9.03 4.48
C GLN A 336 -13.33 10.55 4.58
N THR A 337 -12.46 11.22 3.83
CA THR A 337 -12.42 12.68 3.75
C THR A 337 -12.53 13.14 2.30
N LYS A 338 -12.91 14.40 2.09
CA LYS A 338 -12.99 15.00 0.73
C LYS A 338 -11.71 14.85 -0.07
N ASN A 339 -10.56 14.77 0.61
CA ASN A 339 -9.26 14.59 -0.04
C ASN A 339 -8.79 13.13 -0.09
N HIS A 340 -9.39 12.20 0.66
CA HIS A 340 -9.05 10.77 0.68
C HIS A 340 -10.32 9.93 0.82
N HIS A 341 -10.89 9.55 -0.33
CA HIS A 341 -12.08 8.72 -0.47
C HIS A 341 -11.88 7.71 -1.62
N ASP A 342 -10.71 7.07 -1.62
CA ASP A 342 -10.46 5.94 -2.50
C ASP A 342 -11.09 4.67 -1.90
N ARG A 343 -11.36 3.69 -2.78
CA ARG A 343 -11.90 2.38 -2.39
C ARG A 343 -11.04 1.71 -1.31
N ILE A 344 -11.70 1.20 -0.27
CA ILE A 344 -11.13 0.30 0.74
C ILE A 344 -11.92 -1.01 0.70
N TYR A 345 -11.24 -2.12 0.37
CA TYR A 345 -11.86 -3.42 0.14
C TYR A 345 -13.00 -3.33 -0.88
N TRP A 346 -14.23 -3.66 -0.48
CA TRP A 346 -15.41 -3.70 -1.34
C TRP A 346 -16.23 -2.41 -1.35
N LEU A 347 -15.77 -1.34 -0.70
CA LEU A 347 -16.57 -0.13 -0.47
C LEU A 347 -15.83 1.16 -0.81
N ASN A 348 -16.54 2.13 -1.40
CA ASN A 348 -16.06 3.47 -1.70
C ASN A 348 -17.16 4.52 -1.54
N ALA A 349 -16.90 5.68 -0.90
CA ALA A 349 -17.76 6.86 -1.08
C ALA A 349 -17.30 7.62 -2.32
N GLU A 350 -18.00 7.43 -3.42
CA GLU A 350 -17.69 8.08 -4.70
C GLU A 350 -17.91 9.59 -4.62
N THR A 351 -18.91 10.04 -3.85
CA THR A 351 -19.19 11.46 -3.64
C THR A 351 -19.65 11.70 -2.23
N LEU A 352 -19.06 12.71 -1.58
CA LEU A 352 -19.35 13.11 -0.22
C LEU A 352 -20.32 14.31 -0.20
N SER A 353 -21.22 14.35 0.79
CA SER A 353 -22.06 15.52 1.10
C SER A 353 -21.42 16.45 2.14
N LYS A 354 -20.41 15.97 2.86
CA LYS A 354 -19.67 16.69 3.90
C LYS A 354 -18.16 16.56 3.67
N ASP A 355 -17.35 17.27 4.46
CA ASP A 355 -15.88 17.15 4.37
C ASP A 355 -15.35 15.80 4.87
N THR A 356 -16.13 15.13 5.72
CA THR A 356 -15.88 13.79 6.25
C THR A 356 -17.12 12.92 6.09
N ALA A 357 -16.91 11.62 5.93
CA ALA A 357 -17.98 10.63 5.98
C ALA A 357 -17.59 9.45 6.86
N SER A 358 -18.61 8.82 7.43
CA SER A 358 -18.52 7.54 8.12
C SER A 358 -19.37 6.52 7.39
N ILE A 359 -18.84 5.33 7.16
CA ILE A 359 -19.54 4.23 6.49
C ILE A 359 -19.32 2.96 7.28
N GLU A 360 -20.39 2.39 7.81
CA GLU A 360 -20.42 1.01 8.31
C GLU A 360 -21.09 0.15 7.25
N GLY A 361 -20.40 -0.86 6.74
CA GLY A 361 -20.92 -1.78 5.74
C GLY A 361 -20.88 -3.21 6.24
N GLU A 362 -21.93 -3.98 5.97
CA GLU A 362 -21.98 -5.42 6.21
C GLU A 362 -22.60 -6.14 5.01
N ILE A 363 -21.96 -7.23 4.57
CA ILE A 363 -22.48 -8.13 3.55
C ILE A 363 -22.82 -9.47 4.19
N LYS A 364 -24.09 -9.86 4.13
CA LYS A 364 -24.56 -11.15 4.66
C LYS A 364 -25.80 -11.61 3.91
N ASN A 365 -25.86 -12.90 3.56
CA ASN A 365 -27.04 -13.51 2.93
C ASN A 365 -27.54 -12.74 1.70
N ASN A 366 -26.63 -12.34 0.79
CA ASN A 366 -26.94 -11.51 -0.38
C ASN A 366 -27.60 -10.14 -0.06
N ARG A 367 -27.38 -9.63 1.15
CA ARG A 367 -27.77 -8.28 1.55
C ARG A 367 -26.51 -7.47 1.80
N VAL A 368 -26.45 -6.29 1.19
CA VAL A 368 -25.44 -5.27 1.47
C VAL A 368 -26.12 -4.19 2.30
N GLU A 369 -25.80 -4.16 3.57
CA GLU A 369 -26.35 -3.22 4.55
C GLU A 369 -25.31 -2.14 4.83
N ILE A 370 -25.69 -0.88 4.65
CA ILE A 370 -24.81 0.26 4.83
C ILE A 370 -25.47 1.27 5.76
N LYS A 371 -24.74 1.68 6.79
CA LYS A 371 -25.07 2.87 7.59
C LYS A 371 -24.05 3.94 7.26
N THR A 372 -24.51 5.13 6.94
CA THR A 372 -23.62 6.17 6.47
C THR A 372 -24.10 7.57 6.84
N ASP A 373 -23.13 8.45 7.09
CA ASP A 373 -23.31 9.89 7.24
C ASP A 373 -22.28 10.61 6.36
N GLY A 374 -22.69 11.69 5.71
CA GLY A 374 -21.80 12.51 4.87
C GLY A 374 -21.53 11.98 3.47
N VAL A 375 -22.30 11.01 2.96
CA VAL A 375 -22.14 10.43 1.61
C VAL A 375 -23.36 10.72 0.72
N LYS A 376 -23.12 11.09 -0.54
CA LYS A 376 -24.14 11.23 -1.60
C LYS A 376 -24.20 10.03 -2.53
N GLN A 377 -23.05 9.43 -2.80
CA GLN A 377 -22.96 8.30 -3.70
C GLN A 377 -21.98 7.27 -3.15
N ILE A 378 -22.42 6.02 -3.09
CA ILE A 378 -21.61 4.88 -2.70
C ILE A 378 -21.38 3.98 -3.89
N LYS A 379 -20.15 3.49 -4.01
CA LYS A 379 -19.79 2.45 -4.96
C LYS A 379 -19.36 1.19 -4.22
N ILE A 380 -19.99 0.08 -4.58
CA ILE A 380 -19.83 -1.24 -3.96
C ILE A 380 -19.21 -2.17 -5.00
N PHE A 381 -18.22 -2.95 -4.59
CA PHE A 381 -17.49 -3.90 -5.42
C PHE A 381 -17.75 -5.31 -4.90
N LEU A 382 -18.16 -6.23 -5.76
CA LEU A 382 -18.66 -7.55 -5.35
C LEU A 382 -17.99 -8.66 -6.15
N ASN A 383 -17.85 -9.82 -5.51
CA ASN A 383 -17.39 -11.07 -6.13
C ASN A 383 -18.16 -12.26 -5.53
N LYS A 384 -17.82 -13.47 -5.97
CA LYS A 384 -18.50 -14.71 -5.56
C LYS A 384 -18.25 -15.11 -4.10
N GLU A 385 -17.22 -14.54 -3.45
CA GLU A 385 -16.95 -14.77 -2.02
C GLU A 385 -17.88 -13.94 -1.14
N LEU A 386 -18.30 -12.77 -1.61
CA LEU A 386 -19.18 -11.85 -0.87
C LEU A 386 -20.66 -12.13 -1.11
N ILE A 387 -21.04 -12.59 -2.30
CA ILE A 387 -22.45 -12.81 -2.68
C ILE A 387 -22.64 -14.03 -3.59
N ASN A 388 -23.86 -14.57 -3.60
CA ASN A 388 -24.29 -15.56 -4.59
C ASN A 388 -24.92 -14.87 -5.82
N PHE A 389 -24.22 -14.85 -6.97
CA PHE A 389 -24.72 -14.23 -8.20
C PHE A 389 -25.98 -14.86 -8.80
N SER A 390 -26.36 -16.08 -8.39
CA SER A 390 -27.61 -16.73 -8.83
C SER A 390 -28.84 -16.19 -8.10
N GLN A 391 -28.67 -15.33 -7.10
CA GLN A 391 -29.74 -14.75 -6.30
C GLN A 391 -29.72 -13.22 -6.39
N PRO A 392 -30.88 -12.54 -6.27
CA PRO A 392 -30.91 -11.09 -6.20
C PRO A 392 -30.14 -10.59 -4.98
N VAL A 393 -29.45 -9.46 -5.14
CA VAL A 393 -28.72 -8.76 -4.08
C VAL A 393 -29.57 -7.56 -3.63
N TYR A 394 -29.76 -7.44 -2.33
CA TYR A 394 -30.52 -6.36 -1.71
C TYR A 394 -29.56 -5.30 -1.18
N PHE A 395 -29.86 -4.03 -1.45
CA PHE A 395 -29.07 -2.89 -0.99
C PHE A 395 -29.89 -2.07 -0.02
N ILE A 396 -29.46 -2.04 1.23
CA ILE A 396 -30.13 -1.36 2.33
C ILE A 396 -29.19 -0.26 2.82
N VAL A 397 -29.65 1.00 2.80
CA VAL A 397 -28.89 2.13 3.30
C VAL A 397 -29.69 2.85 4.36
N ASN A 398 -29.07 3.10 5.53
CA ASN A 398 -29.70 3.74 6.67
C ASN A 398 -31.06 3.10 7.03
N ASN A 399 -31.08 1.76 7.08
CA ASN A 399 -32.23 0.90 7.35
C ASN A 399 -33.36 0.95 6.31
N LYS A 400 -33.13 1.56 5.13
CA LYS A 400 -34.08 1.60 4.02
C LYS A 400 -33.56 0.78 2.85
N GLU A 401 -34.36 -0.15 2.33
CA GLU A 401 -34.06 -0.79 1.05
C GLU A 401 -34.13 0.25 -0.06
N ILE A 402 -33.02 0.48 -0.75
CA ILE A 402 -32.93 1.45 -1.84
C ILE A 402 -32.85 0.78 -3.21
N SER A 403 -32.43 -0.48 -3.27
CA SER A 403 -32.35 -1.21 -4.53
C SER A 403 -32.33 -2.72 -4.33
N LYS A 404 -32.79 -3.45 -5.35
CA LYS A 404 -32.67 -4.90 -5.50
C LYS A 404 -32.20 -5.18 -6.92
N LYS A 405 -31.08 -5.89 -7.07
CA LYS A 405 -30.47 -6.15 -8.39
C LYS A 405 -30.06 -7.61 -8.54
N THR A 406 -30.32 -8.18 -9.71
CA THR A 406 -29.66 -9.43 -10.15
C THR A 406 -28.37 -9.03 -10.85
N LEU A 407 -27.24 -9.34 -10.23
CA LEU A 407 -25.92 -8.99 -10.75
C LEU A 407 -25.35 -10.13 -11.60
N LYS A 408 -24.48 -9.79 -12.56
CA LYS A 408 -23.70 -10.75 -13.32
C LYS A 408 -22.23 -10.38 -13.26
N PRO A 409 -21.31 -11.36 -13.14
CA PRO A 409 -19.88 -11.11 -13.26
C PRO A 409 -19.51 -10.51 -14.61
N ASP A 410 -18.71 -9.45 -14.61
CA ASP A 410 -18.24 -8.74 -15.79
C ASP A 410 -16.71 -8.70 -15.85
N VAL A 411 -16.16 -9.13 -16.98
CA VAL A 411 -14.70 -9.21 -17.20
C VAL A 411 -14.04 -7.83 -17.24
N GLY A 412 -14.75 -6.79 -17.69
CA GLY A 412 -14.28 -5.41 -17.71
C GLY A 412 -14.12 -4.84 -16.31
N ILE A 413 -15.09 -5.11 -15.44
CA ILE A 413 -15.03 -4.77 -14.01
C ILE A 413 -13.87 -5.53 -13.35
N LEU A 414 -13.76 -6.84 -13.58
CA LEU A 414 -12.66 -7.67 -13.07
C LEU A 414 -11.29 -7.09 -13.41
N ILE A 415 -11.02 -6.89 -14.70
CA ILE A 415 -9.69 -6.49 -15.14
C ILE A 415 -9.35 -5.05 -14.73
N LYS A 416 -10.34 -4.15 -14.70
CA LYS A 416 -10.18 -2.79 -14.20
C LYS A 416 -9.82 -2.77 -12.72
N ASN A 417 -10.51 -3.58 -11.91
CA ASN A 417 -10.23 -3.69 -10.47
C ASN A 417 -8.87 -4.33 -10.21
N TYR A 418 -8.53 -5.40 -10.93
CA TYR A 418 -7.22 -6.02 -10.83
C TYR A 418 -6.11 -5.03 -11.20
N LYS A 419 -6.28 -4.24 -12.26
CA LYS A 419 -5.29 -3.22 -12.68
C LYS A 419 -5.03 -2.17 -11.59
N LYS A 420 -6.00 -1.85 -10.73
CA LYS A 420 -5.82 -0.80 -9.69
C LYS A 420 -4.71 -1.18 -8.70
N HIS A 421 -4.70 -2.42 -8.20
CA HIS A 421 -3.78 -2.84 -7.13
C HIS A 421 -2.88 -4.04 -7.47
N ILE A 422 -3.12 -4.71 -8.59
CA ILE A 422 -2.45 -5.97 -8.99
C ILE A 422 -2.53 -6.99 -7.85
N ASP A 423 -3.73 -7.15 -7.29
CA ASP A 423 -3.99 -7.93 -6.08
C ASP A 423 -4.96 -9.07 -6.40
N LYS A 424 -4.50 -10.30 -6.24
CA LYS A 424 -5.27 -11.50 -6.57
C LYS A 424 -6.32 -11.87 -5.52
N GLU A 425 -6.23 -11.29 -4.33
CA GLU A 425 -7.17 -11.50 -3.23
C GLU A 425 -8.37 -10.53 -3.33
N MET A 426 -8.33 -9.57 -4.26
CA MET A 426 -9.34 -8.52 -4.43
C MET A 426 -9.86 -8.45 -5.88
N LEU A 427 -10.20 -9.62 -6.43
CA LEU A 427 -10.79 -9.77 -7.76
C LEU A 427 -12.31 -9.54 -7.72
N PHE A 428 -12.72 -8.27 -7.85
CA PHE A 428 -14.14 -7.90 -7.92
C PHE A 428 -14.67 -8.00 -9.34
N THR A 429 -15.79 -8.70 -9.53
CA THR A 429 -16.39 -8.96 -10.84
C THR A 429 -17.69 -8.20 -11.07
N ALA A 430 -18.22 -7.50 -10.06
CA ALA A 430 -19.38 -6.62 -10.19
C ALA A 430 -19.19 -5.31 -9.43
N GLU A 431 -19.81 -4.24 -9.94
CA GLU A 431 -19.81 -2.91 -9.35
C GLU A 431 -21.26 -2.41 -9.29
N VAL A 432 -21.64 -1.80 -8.17
CA VAL A 432 -22.94 -1.15 -7.99
C VAL A 432 -22.72 0.25 -7.45
N VAL A 433 -23.28 1.24 -8.14
CA VAL A 433 -23.35 2.62 -7.67
C VAL A 433 -24.75 2.87 -7.12
N LEU A 434 -24.82 3.50 -5.95
CA LEU A 434 -26.05 3.85 -5.24
C LEU A 434 -26.02 5.34 -4.90
N ASP A 435 -27.04 6.07 -5.33
CA ASP A 435 -27.29 7.46 -4.94
C ASP A 435 -28.14 7.49 -3.67
N LEU A 436 -27.77 8.34 -2.71
CA LEU A 436 -28.30 8.37 -1.34
C LEU A 436 -29.13 9.61 -1.01
#